data_AF-A0A2S6CJT2-F1
#
_entry.id   AF-A0A2S6CJT2-F1
#
_cell.length_a   1.000
_cell.length_b   1.000
_cell.length_c   1.000
_cell.angle_alpha   90.00
_cell.angle_beta   90.00
_cell.angle_gamma   90.00
#
_symmetry.space_group_name_H-M   'P 1'
#
loop_
_entity.id
_entity.type
_entity.pdbx_description
1 polymer ?
#
loop_
_entity_poly.entity_id
_entity_poly.type
_entity_poly.pdbx_seq_one_letter_code
_entity_poly.pdbx_strand_id
1 'polypeptide(L)'
;MLQSLRCTAEAFTEVEVQDIVIVLPGLPSSEMIEATKSAAFSIGLRLPVFGHSCAPSIAIYANRWAGLGHGWLEEEECYKWQERSVLAVDYSRAALTGVLYAEDCFGLLEGIRGIQDTNLGKDAAWSKGDGARRASIVEVLRQLVRLPVVTDQGNVLNHIHGITLSGEAGYDKQLRSVLKEFFQSEMGTANFSVAAMHDTSMKSETMVDPLFAGAMGSAAICWERLEWYETTQGRLELR
;
A
#
# COMPACT_ATOMS: atom_id res chain seq x y z
N MET A 1 -3.13 -23.01 -7.72
CA MET A 1 -3.84 -21.76 -7.35
C MET A 1 -3.73 -20.70 -8.45
N LEU A 2 -2.55 -20.20 -8.81
CA LEU A 2 -2.41 -19.14 -9.83
C LEU A 2 -3.01 -19.53 -11.20
N GLN A 3 -2.78 -20.76 -11.65
CA GLN A 3 -3.42 -21.27 -12.88
C GLN A 3 -4.95 -21.28 -12.77
N SER A 4 -5.50 -21.68 -11.63
CA SER A 4 -6.94 -21.67 -11.38
C SER A 4 -7.50 -20.24 -11.37
N LEU A 5 -6.78 -19.28 -10.78
CA LEU A 5 -7.16 -17.87 -10.78
C LEU A 5 -7.16 -17.30 -12.21
N ARG A 6 -6.11 -17.61 -13.00
CA ARG A 6 -6.03 -17.25 -14.42
C ARG A 6 -7.23 -17.79 -15.19
N CYS A 7 -7.46 -19.10 -15.16
CA CYS A 7 -8.56 -19.71 -15.90
C CYS A 7 -9.94 -19.17 -15.46
N THR A 8 -10.12 -18.87 -14.17
CA THR A 8 -11.38 -18.30 -13.68
C THR A 8 -11.56 -16.86 -14.16
N ALA A 9 -10.51 -16.05 -14.14
CA ALA A 9 -10.54 -14.68 -14.62
C ALA A 9 -10.79 -14.62 -16.14
N GLU A 10 -10.10 -15.46 -16.91
CA GLU A 10 -10.32 -15.57 -18.37
C GLU A 10 -11.74 -16.06 -18.69
N ALA A 11 -12.28 -17.01 -17.93
CA ALA A 11 -13.65 -17.48 -18.10
C ALA A 11 -14.70 -16.42 -17.76
N PHE A 12 -14.41 -15.53 -16.79
CA PHE A 12 -15.34 -14.48 -16.37
C PHE A 12 -15.28 -13.23 -17.27
N THR A 13 -14.08 -12.88 -17.74
CA THR A 13 -13.85 -11.67 -18.54
C THR A 13 -13.87 -11.92 -20.04
N GLU A 14 -13.77 -13.18 -20.47
CA GLU A 14 -13.62 -13.59 -21.87
C GLU A 14 -12.37 -13.00 -22.56
N VAL A 15 -11.38 -12.55 -21.76
CA VAL A 15 -10.13 -11.95 -22.21
C VAL A 15 -8.95 -12.76 -21.67
N GLU A 16 -7.91 -12.96 -22.48
CA GLU A 16 -6.68 -13.60 -22.03
C GLU A 16 -5.97 -12.75 -20.97
N VAL A 17 -5.59 -13.38 -19.86
CA VAL A 17 -4.86 -12.70 -18.77
C VAL A 17 -3.37 -12.88 -18.99
N GLN A 18 -2.68 -11.79 -19.30
CA GLN A 18 -1.22 -11.78 -19.49
C GLN A 18 -0.46 -11.24 -18.27
N ASP A 19 -1.10 -10.37 -17.49
CA ASP A 19 -0.52 -9.72 -16.32
C ASP A 19 -1.34 -10.04 -15.07
N ILE A 20 -0.64 -10.28 -13.96
CA ILE A 20 -1.26 -10.49 -12.65
C ILE A 20 -0.51 -9.68 -11.60
N VAL A 21 -1.25 -9.06 -10.68
CA VAL A 21 -0.71 -8.47 -9.45
C VAL A 21 -1.08 -9.38 -8.29
N ILE A 22 -0.09 -9.82 -7.52
CA ILE A 22 -0.30 -10.68 -6.36
C ILE A 22 -0.13 -9.85 -5.10
N VAL A 23 -1.24 -9.68 -4.39
CA VAL A 23 -1.31 -8.89 -3.17
C VAL A 23 -1.21 -9.80 -1.97
N LEU A 24 -0.19 -9.58 -1.14
CA LEU A 24 0.05 -10.39 0.05
C LEU A 24 -0.45 -9.66 1.31
N PRO A 25 -0.83 -10.40 2.36
CA PRO A 25 -1.41 -9.78 3.55
C PRO A 25 -0.37 -9.06 4.42
N GLY A 26 0.92 -9.22 4.17
CA GLY A 26 2.04 -8.56 4.85
C GLY A 26 3.23 -8.39 3.91
N LEU A 27 4.32 -7.77 4.40
CA LEU A 27 5.55 -7.61 3.60
C LEU A 27 6.10 -8.98 3.18
N PRO A 28 6.29 -9.22 1.88
CA PRO A 28 6.79 -10.51 1.41
C PRO A 28 8.29 -10.69 1.68
N SER A 29 8.72 -11.91 2.02
CA SER A 29 10.14 -12.26 2.03
C SER A 29 10.66 -12.45 0.61
N SER A 30 11.97 -12.28 0.40
CA SER A 30 12.61 -12.47 -0.91
C SER A 30 12.37 -13.88 -1.47
N GLU A 31 12.36 -14.92 -0.63
CA GLU A 31 12.07 -16.29 -1.06
C GLU A 31 10.63 -16.44 -1.58
N MET A 32 9.67 -15.80 -0.91
CA MET A 32 8.27 -15.82 -1.36
C MET A 32 8.10 -15.07 -2.67
N ILE A 33 8.82 -13.94 -2.85
CA ILE A 33 8.84 -13.20 -4.12
C ILE A 33 9.38 -14.09 -5.25
N GLU A 34 10.54 -14.72 -5.06
CA GLU A 34 11.15 -15.55 -6.10
C GLU A 34 10.33 -16.80 -6.42
N ALA A 35 9.76 -17.45 -5.40
CA ALA A 35 8.85 -18.57 -5.60
C ALA A 35 7.60 -18.18 -6.41
N THR A 36 7.04 -16.99 -6.12
CA THR A 36 5.86 -16.48 -6.80
C THR A 36 6.17 -16.08 -8.25
N LYS A 37 7.32 -15.43 -8.49
CA LYS A 37 7.83 -15.14 -9.85
C LYS A 37 7.96 -16.40 -10.68
N SER A 38 8.64 -17.40 -10.14
CA SER A 38 8.85 -18.68 -10.81
C SER A 38 7.51 -19.36 -11.15
N ALA A 39 6.59 -19.39 -10.19
CA ALA A 39 5.27 -19.99 -10.38
C ALA A 39 4.45 -19.26 -11.46
N ALA A 40 4.42 -17.92 -11.47
CA ALA A 40 3.70 -17.16 -12.49
C ALA A 40 4.32 -17.34 -13.88
N PHE A 41 5.65 -17.28 -13.99
CA PHE A 41 6.34 -17.48 -15.27
C PHE A 41 6.08 -18.88 -15.85
N SER A 42 6.05 -19.92 -15.00
CA SER A 42 5.77 -21.30 -15.42
C SER A 42 4.40 -21.52 -16.08
N ILE A 43 3.45 -20.60 -15.85
CA ILE A 43 2.10 -20.63 -16.44
C ILE A 43 1.86 -19.49 -17.43
N GLY A 44 2.93 -18.85 -17.90
CA GLY A 44 2.89 -17.79 -18.92
C GLY A 44 2.34 -16.45 -18.42
N LEU A 45 2.24 -16.25 -17.09
CA LEU A 45 1.84 -14.96 -16.52
C LEU A 45 3.06 -14.07 -16.31
N ARG A 46 2.86 -12.77 -16.54
CA ARG A 46 3.83 -11.73 -16.23
C ARG A 46 3.48 -11.09 -14.89
N LEU A 47 4.50 -10.87 -14.07
CA LEU A 47 4.39 -10.09 -12.83
C LEU A 47 5.02 -8.71 -13.06
N PRO A 48 4.32 -7.61 -12.76
CA PRO A 48 4.89 -6.27 -12.83
C PRO A 48 6.02 -6.12 -11.80
N VAL A 49 6.82 -5.06 -11.92
CA VAL A 49 7.90 -4.74 -10.97
C VAL A 49 7.34 -4.60 -9.54
N PHE A 50 6.13 -4.05 -9.40
CA PHE A 50 5.35 -4.00 -8.17
C PHE A 50 4.43 -5.23 -7.95
N GLY A 51 4.67 -6.33 -8.67
CA GLY A 51 3.83 -7.53 -8.65
C GLY A 51 3.87 -8.32 -7.34
N HIS A 52 4.72 -7.92 -6.39
CA HIS A 52 4.81 -8.47 -5.03
C HIS A 52 4.75 -7.33 -4.02
N SER A 53 3.54 -6.93 -3.70
CA SER A 53 3.28 -5.86 -2.74
C SER A 53 2.26 -6.36 -1.71
N CYS A 54 2.29 -5.79 -0.52
CA CYS A 54 1.24 -6.06 0.43
C CYS A 54 -0.01 -5.19 0.14
N ALA A 55 -1.18 -5.59 0.64
CA ALA A 55 -2.41 -4.81 0.49
C ALA A 55 -2.24 -3.34 0.93
N PRO A 56 -1.59 -3.04 2.07
CA PRO A 56 -1.28 -1.67 2.46
C PRO A 56 -0.48 -0.86 1.42
N SER A 57 0.57 -1.43 0.79
CA SER A 57 1.36 -0.72 -0.23
C SER A 57 0.54 -0.33 -1.45
N ILE A 58 -0.30 -1.26 -1.92
CA ILE A 58 -1.08 -1.03 -3.13
C ILE A 58 -2.14 0.04 -2.88
N ALA A 59 -2.64 0.15 -1.65
CA ALA A 59 -3.51 1.25 -1.26
C ALA A 59 -2.82 2.62 -1.27
N ILE A 60 -1.52 2.72 -0.95
CA ILE A 60 -0.75 3.98 -1.09
C ILE A 60 -0.77 4.39 -2.56
N TYR A 61 -0.40 3.45 -3.43
CA TYR A 61 -0.32 3.66 -4.86
C TYR A 61 -1.68 4.08 -5.47
N ALA A 62 -2.78 3.47 -5.01
CA ALA A 62 -4.14 3.87 -5.43
C ALA A 62 -4.47 5.32 -5.09
N ASN A 63 -4.14 5.78 -3.87
CA ASN A 63 -4.42 7.16 -3.45
C ASN A 63 -3.57 8.19 -4.20
N ARG A 64 -2.35 7.82 -4.56
CA ARG A 64 -1.50 8.63 -5.44
C ARG A 64 -2.11 8.76 -6.83
N TRP A 65 -2.59 7.65 -7.40
CA TRP A 65 -3.22 7.64 -8.72
C TRP A 65 -4.56 8.39 -8.76
N ALA A 66 -5.38 8.31 -7.69
CA ALA A 66 -6.76 8.80 -7.71
C ALA A 66 -6.96 10.28 -7.38
N GLY A 67 -6.04 11.00 -6.73
CA GLY A 67 -6.37 12.37 -6.33
C GLY A 67 -5.43 13.14 -5.40
N LEU A 68 -4.21 12.65 -5.12
CA LEU A 68 -3.21 13.41 -4.35
C LEU A 68 -2.06 14.00 -5.20
N GLY A 69 -2.23 14.06 -6.52
CA GLY A 69 -1.50 15.04 -7.33
C GLY A 69 0.00 14.81 -7.53
N HIS A 70 0.44 13.55 -7.59
CA HIS A 70 1.74 13.22 -8.19
C HIS A 70 1.54 12.19 -9.30
N GLY A 71 0.68 12.55 -10.26
CA GLY A 71 0.91 12.11 -11.63
C GLY A 71 2.29 12.63 -12.01
N TRP A 72 3.13 11.73 -12.54
CA TRP A 72 4.48 11.99 -13.05
C TRP A 72 4.90 13.45 -12.92
N LEU A 73 5.54 13.78 -11.80
CA LEU A 73 6.28 15.03 -11.73
C LEU A 73 7.15 15.07 -12.98
N GLU A 74 7.17 16.19 -13.71
CA GLU A 74 8.16 16.34 -14.78
C GLU A 74 9.52 15.99 -14.19
N GLU A 75 10.40 15.34 -14.96
CA GLU A 75 11.65 14.77 -14.45
C GLU A 75 12.42 15.77 -13.57
N GLU A 76 12.37 17.06 -13.92
CA GLU A 76 12.91 18.22 -13.20
C GLU A 76 12.31 18.47 -11.79
N GLU A 77 11.03 18.17 -11.58
CA GLU A 77 10.37 18.24 -10.28
C GLU A 77 10.65 16.98 -9.43
N CYS A 78 10.88 15.82 -10.07
CA CYS A 78 11.31 14.58 -9.42
C CYS A 78 12.68 14.76 -8.74
N TYR A 79 13.64 15.42 -9.39
CA TYR A 79 14.97 15.70 -8.81
C TYR A 79 14.93 16.57 -7.53
N LYS A 80 13.84 17.31 -7.31
CA LYS A 80 13.64 18.14 -6.11
C LYS A 80 12.85 17.41 -5.02
N TRP A 81 12.30 16.25 -5.33
CA TRP A 81 11.48 15.48 -4.41
C TRP A 81 12.35 14.77 -3.37
N GLN A 82 12.01 14.95 -2.11
CA GLN A 82 12.63 14.20 -1.02
C GLN A 82 11.81 12.96 -0.72
N GLU A 83 12.49 11.84 -0.47
CA GLU A 83 11.84 10.62 0.02
C GLU A 83 10.99 10.92 1.26
N ARG A 84 9.81 10.31 1.33
CA ARG A 84 8.84 10.53 2.40
C ARG A 84 8.52 9.21 3.08
N SER A 85 8.49 9.21 4.42
CA SER A 85 7.98 8.03 5.12
C SER A 85 6.45 8.05 5.20
N VAL A 86 5.80 6.97 4.80
CA VAL A 86 4.33 6.80 4.74
C VAL A 86 3.96 5.53 5.49
N LEU A 87 2.98 5.62 6.39
CA LEU A 87 2.42 4.47 7.07
C LEU A 87 1.19 3.97 6.32
N ALA A 88 1.15 2.71 5.89
CA ALA A 88 -0.06 2.09 5.42
C ALA A 88 -0.58 1.06 6.42
N VAL A 89 -1.89 1.08 6.67
CA VAL A 89 -2.56 0.15 7.58
C VAL A 89 -3.70 -0.52 6.81
N ASP A 90 -3.64 -1.83 6.68
CA ASP A 90 -4.77 -2.66 6.27
C ASP A 90 -5.43 -3.22 7.52
N TYR A 91 -6.73 -2.94 7.67
CA TYR A 91 -7.51 -3.51 8.75
C TYR A 91 -8.64 -4.34 8.17
N SER A 92 -8.59 -5.64 8.46
CA SER A 92 -9.58 -6.62 8.04
C SER A 92 -10.17 -7.35 9.26
N ARG A 93 -11.16 -8.20 9.03
CA ARG A 93 -11.67 -9.14 10.04
C ARG A 93 -10.59 -10.09 10.53
N ALA A 94 -9.69 -10.49 9.65
CA ALA A 94 -8.69 -11.51 9.91
C ALA A 94 -7.43 -10.97 10.60
N ALA A 95 -7.01 -9.74 10.30
CA ALA A 95 -5.77 -9.17 10.84
C ALA A 95 -5.74 -7.65 10.82
N LEU A 96 -4.84 -7.09 11.64
CA LEU A 96 -4.27 -5.76 11.46
C LEU A 96 -2.89 -5.91 10.81
N THR A 97 -2.73 -5.35 9.62
CA THR A 97 -1.44 -5.25 8.94
C THR A 97 -1.02 -3.80 8.89
N GLY A 98 0.20 -3.50 9.31
CA GLY A 98 0.80 -2.17 9.19
C GLY A 98 2.14 -2.24 8.50
N VAL A 99 2.42 -1.32 7.59
CA VAL A 99 3.71 -1.22 6.92
C VAL A 99 4.16 0.24 6.82
N LEU A 100 5.39 0.51 7.24
CA LEU A 100 6.06 1.78 7.03
C LEU A 100 6.88 1.68 5.74
N TYR A 101 6.59 2.58 4.80
CA TYR A 101 7.25 2.70 3.52
C TYR A 101 8.09 3.98 3.46
N ALA A 102 9.19 3.94 2.71
CA ALA A 102 9.75 5.13 2.07
C ALA A 102 9.14 5.23 0.67
N GLU A 103 8.58 6.39 0.35
CA GLU A 103 8.05 6.72 -0.95
C GLU A 103 8.97 7.73 -1.64
N ASP A 104 9.34 7.44 -2.88
CA ASP A 104 10.07 8.36 -3.74
C ASP A 104 9.18 9.04 -4.79
N CYS A 105 9.82 9.86 -5.63
CA CYS A 105 9.14 10.64 -6.66
C CYS A 105 8.59 9.80 -7.81
N PHE A 106 9.04 8.56 -7.98
CA PHE A 106 8.55 7.61 -8.98
C PHE A 106 7.49 6.65 -8.42
N GLY A 107 7.15 6.77 -7.13
CA GLY A 107 6.22 5.85 -6.47
C GLY A 107 6.86 4.50 -6.17
N LEU A 108 8.19 4.41 -6.20
CA LEU A 108 8.91 3.28 -5.65
C LEU A 108 8.72 3.32 -4.13
N LEU A 109 8.15 2.23 -3.62
CA LEU A 109 7.87 2.04 -2.22
C LEU A 109 8.89 1.05 -1.65
N GLU A 110 9.81 1.54 -0.83
CA GLU A 110 10.73 0.69 -0.06
C GLU A 110 10.05 0.29 1.26
N GLY A 111 9.77 -1.00 1.45
CA GLY A 111 9.17 -1.51 2.68
C GLY A 111 10.19 -1.54 3.82
N ILE A 112 10.17 -0.52 4.69
CA ILE A 112 11.15 -0.37 5.78
C ILE A 112 10.86 -1.35 6.91
N ARG A 113 9.59 -1.40 7.35
CA ARG A 113 9.13 -2.27 8.43
C ARG A 113 7.68 -2.66 8.20
N GLY A 114 7.35 -3.90 8.48
CA GLY A 114 5.98 -4.41 8.38
C GLY A 114 5.62 -5.28 9.58
N ILE A 115 4.34 -5.30 9.89
CA ILE A 115 3.75 -6.16 10.89
C ILE A 115 2.42 -6.69 10.38
N GLN A 116 2.09 -7.91 10.78
CA GLN A 116 0.79 -8.51 10.59
C GLN A 116 0.42 -9.24 11.88
N ASP A 117 -0.70 -8.85 12.50
CA ASP A 117 -1.21 -9.49 13.72
C ASP A 117 -2.65 -9.95 13.52
N THR A 118 -2.85 -11.26 13.48
CA THR A 118 -4.16 -11.90 13.33
C THR A 118 -5.01 -11.84 14.60
N ASN A 119 -4.40 -11.61 15.77
CA ASN A 119 -5.14 -11.41 17.02
C ASN A 119 -5.75 -10.01 17.11
N LEU A 120 -5.29 -9.10 16.26
CA LEU A 120 -5.76 -7.73 16.18
C LEU A 120 -6.71 -7.49 15.00
N GLY A 121 -7.13 -8.53 14.25
CA GLY A 121 -8.18 -8.40 13.23
C GLY A 121 -9.54 -8.09 13.83
N LYS A 122 -10.42 -7.38 13.11
CA LYS A 122 -11.70 -6.83 13.61
C LYS A 122 -12.54 -7.82 14.42
N ASP A 123 -12.68 -9.06 13.96
CA ASP A 123 -13.52 -10.05 14.63
C ASP A 123 -12.85 -10.57 15.92
N ALA A 124 -11.54 -10.76 15.89
CA ALA A 124 -10.73 -11.11 17.06
C ALA A 124 -10.53 -9.93 18.02
N ALA A 125 -10.60 -8.70 17.52
CA ALA A 125 -10.30 -7.45 18.18
C ALA A 125 -11.52 -6.71 18.75
N TRP A 126 -12.75 -7.20 18.59
CA TRP A 126 -13.92 -6.60 19.28
C TRP A 126 -14.60 -7.52 20.33
N SER A 127 -14.31 -8.82 20.35
CA SER A 127 -14.77 -9.83 21.35
C SER A 127 -14.21 -9.85 22.81
N LYS A 128 -13.23 -9.03 23.21
CA LYS A 128 -12.37 -9.06 24.43
C LYS A 128 -12.11 -7.63 24.99
N GLY A 129 -13.13 -6.79 25.13
CA GLY A 129 -13.02 -5.45 25.78
C GLY A 129 -12.09 -4.42 25.11
N ASP A 130 -12.33 -3.13 25.37
CA ASP A 130 -11.72 -2.04 24.57
C ASP A 130 -10.33 -1.57 25.07
N GLY A 131 -10.05 -1.64 26.38
CA GLY A 131 -8.85 -1.04 26.98
C GLY A 131 -7.53 -1.76 26.69
N ALA A 132 -7.49 -3.08 26.91
CA ALA A 132 -6.28 -3.89 26.69
C ALA A 132 -5.86 -3.92 25.21
N ARG A 133 -6.83 -3.82 24.30
CA ARG A 133 -6.60 -3.87 22.86
C ARG A 133 -6.09 -2.58 22.27
N ARG A 134 -6.62 -1.45 22.73
CA ARG A 134 -6.02 -0.15 22.41
C ARG A 134 -4.53 -0.16 22.74
N ALA A 135 -4.15 -0.69 23.92
CA ALA A 135 -2.75 -0.79 24.30
C ALA A 135 -1.94 -1.68 23.36
N SER A 136 -2.48 -2.82 22.91
CA SER A 136 -1.83 -3.69 21.91
C SER A 136 -1.65 -3.01 20.55
N ILE A 137 -2.67 -2.33 20.03
CA ILE A 137 -2.57 -1.58 18.77
C ILE A 137 -1.53 -0.46 18.90
N VAL A 138 -1.54 0.28 20.02
CA VAL A 138 -0.56 1.34 20.30
C VAL A 138 0.87 0.77 20.36
N GLU A 139 1.06 -0.38 21.00
CA GLU A 139 2.38 -1.01 21.08
C GLU A 139 2.88 -1.45 19.70
N VAL A 140 2.01 -2.04 18.89
CA VAL A 140 2.31 -2.38 17.49
C VAL A 140 2.68 -1.13 16.68
N LEU A 141 1.92 -0.05 16.82
CA LEU A 141 2.22 1.22 16.15
C LEU A 141 3.58 1.77 16.60
N ARG A 142 3.87 1.76 17.89
CA ARG A 142 5.15 2.23 18.46
C ARG A 142 6.35 1.48 17.85
N GLN A 143 6.23 0.16 17.68
CA GLN A 143 7.28 -0.64 17.05
C GLN A 143 7.43 -0.32 15.56
N LEU A 144 6.31 -0.15 14.86
CA LEU A 144 6.29 0.11 13.43
C LEU A 144 6.83 1.49 13.06
N VAL A 145 6.48 2.53 13.82
CA VAL A 145 6.75 3.95 13.51
C VAL A 145 7.99 4.51 14.18
N ARG A 146 8.89 3.65 14.69
CA ARG A 146 10.11 4.10 15.36
C ARG A 146 11.01 4.91 14.40
N LEU A 147 11.26 6.17 14.73
CA LEU A 147 12.12 7.07 13.96
C LEU A 147 13.43 7.38 14.71
N PRO A 148 14.49 7.81 14.01
CA PRO A 148 14.60 7.94 12.55
C PRO A 148 14.70 6.59 11.83
N VAL A 149 14.47 6.60 10.52
CA VAL A 149 14.75 5.46 9.63
C VAL A 149 15.74 5.87 8.55
N VAL A 150 16.64 4.96 8.17
CA VAL A 150 17.60 5.15 7.09
C VAL A 150 17.16 4.25 5.94
N THR A 151 16.92 4.83 4.77
CA THR A 151 16.54 4.09 3.55
C THR A 151 17.74 3.39 2.93
N ASP A 152 17.51 2.49 1.98
CA ASP A 152 18.59 1.83 1.23
C ASP A 152 19.46 2.85 0.45
N GLN A 153 18.89 4.01 0.13
CA GLN A 153 19.61 5.13 -0.50
C GLN A 153 20.44 5.96 0.49
N GLY A 154 20.38 5.65 1.79
CA GLY A 154 21.08 6.38 2.84
C GLY A 154 20.37 7.66 3.32
N ASN A 155 19.13 7.91 2.89
CA ASN A 155 18.36 9.06 3.33
C ASN A 155 17.82 8.83 4.75
N VAL A 156 17.84 9.87 5.58
CA VAL A 156 17.35 9.81 6.95
C VAL A 156 15.95 10.42 7.03
N LEU A 157 14.94 9.58 7.21
CA LEU A 157 13.56 10.00 7.37
C LEU A 157 13.25 10.15 8.86
N ASN A 158 12.91 11.38 9.26
CA ASN A 158 12.68 11.76 10.65
C ASN A 158 11.20 11.96 10.99
N HIS A 159 10.29 11.77 10.04
CA HIS A 159 8.87 12.03 10.22
C HIS A 159 8.01 11.21 9.26
N ILE A 160 6.81 10.86 9.74
CA ILE A 160 5.75 10.22 8.95
C ILE A 160 4.90 11.32 8.30
N HIS A 161 4.87 11.32 6.97
CA HIS A 161 4.21 12.35 6.17
C HIS A 161 2.72 12.07 5.97
N GLY A 162 2.35 10.80 5.95
CA GLY A 162 0.99 10.38 5.66
C GLY A 162 0.66 9.01 6.23
N ILE A 163 -0.63 8.77 6.39
CA ILE A 163 -1.18 7.48 6.75
C ILE A 163 -2.21 7.08 5.71
N THR A 164 -2.11 5.88 5.18
CA THR A 164 -3.09 5.29 4.27
C THR A 164 -3.83 4.16 4.97
N LEU A 165 -5.15 4.16 4.88
CA LEU A 165 -6.00 3.10 5.42
C LEU A 165 -6.57 2.26 4.29
N SER A 166 -6.62 0.95 4.50
CA SER A 166 -7.16 -0.03 3.56
C SER A 166 -7.87 -1.18 4.29
N GLY A 167 -8.60 -1.98 3.53
CA GLY A 167 -9.27 -3.17 4.01
C GLY A 167 -10.72 -2.92 4.42
N GLU A 168 -11.46 -4.01 4.63
CA GLU A 168 -12.90 -3.99 4.95
C GLU A 168 -13.25 -3.27 6.26
N ALA A 169 -12.28 -3.13 7.16
CA ALA A 169 -12.41 -2.40 8.41
C ALA A 169 -11.65 -1.06 8.38
N GLY A 170 -11.22 -0.57 7.21
CA GLY A 170 -10.55 0.73 7.08
C GLY A 170 -11.39 1.94 7.52
N TYR A 171 -12.72 1.78 7.63
CA TYR A 171 -13.64 2.77 8.20
C TYR A 171 -13.89 2.63 9.70
N ASP A 172 -13.21 1.71 10.37
CA ASP A 172 -13.42 1.46 11.80
C ASP A 172 -13.09 2.71 12.64
N LYS A 173 -14.11 3.22 13.33
CA LYS A 173 -14.02 4.47 14.10
C LYS A 173 -13.04 4.35 15.28
N GLN A 174 -12.95 3.17 15.88
CA GLN A 174 -12.08 2.94 17.02
C GLN A 174 -10.61 2.87 16.57
N LEU A 175 -10.30 2.13 15.49
CA LEU A 175 -8.95 2.15 14.90
C LEU A 175 -8.50 3.58 14.57
N ARG A 176 -9.39 4.37 13.93
CA ARG A 176 -9.12 5.77 13.59
C ARG A 176 -8.88 6.65 14.82
N SER A 177 -9.65 6.45 15.89
CA SER A 177 -9.43 7.13 17.18
C SER A 177 -8.07 6.78 17.77
N VAL A 178 -7.69 5.49 17.78
CA VAL A 178 -6.38 5.04 18.29
C VAL A 178 -5.24 5.64 17.48
N LEU A 179 -5.31 5.61 16.15
CA LEU A 179 -4.30 6.22 15.27
C LEU A 179 -4.18 7.72 15.55
N LYS A 180 -5.29 8.45 15.56
CA LYS A 180 -5.30 9.90 15.83
C LYS A 180 -4.64 10.22 17.16
N GLU A 181 -5.01 9.52 18.23
CA GLU A 181 -4.48 9.78 19.56
C GLU A 181 -3.01 9.40 19.69
N PHE A 182 -2.60 8.27 19.12
CA PHE A 182 -1.20 7.83 19.09
C PHE A 182 -0.31 8.90 18.45
N PHE A 183 -0.66 9.37 17.26
CA PHE A 183 0.15 10.36 16.55
C PHE A 183 0.06 11.77 17.14
N GLN A 184 -1.04 12.15 17.78
CA GLN A 184 -1.12 13.41 18.51
C GLN A 184 -0.25 13.42 19.77
N SER A 185 -0.17 12.30 20.48
CA SER A 185 0.51 12.22 21.78
C SER A 185 2.00 11.87 21.68
N GLU A 186 2.37 10.89 20.86
CA GLU A 186 3.73 10.33 20.82
C GLU A 186 4.63 11.05 19.81
N MET A 187 4.05 11.69 18.80
CA MET A 187 4.81 12.26 17.67
C MET A 187 4.82 13.79 17.64
N GLY A 188 4.24 14.46 18.66
CA GLY A 188 4.33 15.91 18.88
C GLY A 188 4.00 16.73 17.64
N THR A 189 2.72 16.92 17.33
CA THR A 189 2.19 17.60 16.12
C THR A 189 3.06 18.74 15.55
N ALA A 190 3.70 18.48 14.41
CA ALA A 190 3.91 19.42 13.30
C ALA A 190 4.31 18.60 12.06
N ASN A 191 3.54 18.69 10.97
CA ASN A 191 3.60 17.88 9.73
C ASN A 191 2.81 16.56 9.75
N PHE A 192 1.86 16.40 10.65
CA PHE A 192 0.87 15.33 10.53
C PHE A 192 -0.16 15.71 9.45
N SER A 193 0.13 15.41 8.18
CA SER A 193 -0.91 15.38 7.16
C SER A 193 -1.61 14.03 7.27
N VAL A 194 -2.72 13.98 8.02
CA VAL A 194 -3.67 12.89 7.80
C VAL A 194 -4.46 13.27 6.58
N ALA A 195 -3.85 13.18 5.41
CA ALA A 195 -4.61 13.17 4.17
C ALA A 195 -5.69 12.06 4.18
N ALA A 196 -5.66 11.13 5.14
CA ALA A 196 -6.69 10.11 5.37
C ALA A 196 -7.68 10.32 6.53
N MET A 197 -7.71 11.47 7.22
CA MET A 197 -8.70 11.71 8.27
C MET A 197 -9.26 13.12 8.24
N HIS A 198 -10.41 13.27 7.58
CA HIS A 198 -11.37 14.33 7.85
C HIS A 198 -10.77 15.74 7.82
N ASP A 199 -10.18 16.14 6.69
CA ASP A 199 -10.33 17.54 6.31
C ASP A 199 -11.56 17.67 5.42
N THR A 200 -12.71 17.92 6.05
CA THR A 200 -13.96 18.29 5.35
C THR A 200 -13.84 19.59 4.55
N SER A 201 -12.69 20.28 4.57
CA SER A 201 -12.43 21.44 3.72
C SER A 201 -11.82 21.11 2.35
N MET A 202 -11.23 19.91 2.18
CA MET A 202 -10.94 19.37 0.85
C MET A 202 -12.08 18.42 0.48
N LYS A 203 -12.78 18.76 -0.61
CA LYS A 203 -13.91 17.98 -1.14
C LYS A 203 -13.61 16.49 -1.06
N SER A 204 -14.49 15.72 -0.43
CA SER A 204 -14.40 14.28 -0.19
C SER A 204 -14.40 13.41 -1.46
N GLU A 205 -14.08 13.98 -2.63
CA GLU A 205 -14.13 13.36 -3.95
C GLU A 205 -12.77 12.80 -4.40
N THR A 206 -11.67 13.04 -3.67
CA THR A 206 -10.30 12.69 -4.13
C THR A 206 -9.64 11.51 -3.40
N MET A 207 -10.27 10.94 -2.38
CA MET A 207 -9.70 9.80 -1.64
C MET A 207 -10.28 8.47 -2.10
N VAL A 208 -9.43 7.47 -2.30
CA VAL A 208 -9.88 6.11 -2.61
C VAL A 208 -10.53 5.51 -1.37
N ASP A 209 -11.72 4.95 -1.55
CA ASP A 209 -12.38 4.15 -0.54
C ASP A 209 -11.41 3.03 -0.05
N PRO A 210 -11.09 2.96 1.26
CA PRO A 210 -10.23 1.92 1.83
C PRO A 210 -10.59 0.48 1.44
N LEU A 211 -11.87 0.19 1.21
CA LEU A 211 -12.33 -1.12 0.76
C LEU A 211 -11.84 -1.43 -0.66
N PHE A 212 -11.77 -0.43 -1.53
CA PHE A 212 -11.39 -0.56 -2.94
C PHE A 212 -9.94 -0.18 -3.22
N ALA A 213 -9.22 0.39 -2.26
CA ALA A 213 -7.85 0.88 -2.44
C ALA A 213 -6.87 -0.17 -2.97
N GLY A 214 -6.91 -1.39 -2.45
CA GLY A 214 -6.06 -2.47 -2.97
C GLY A 214 -6.37 -2.86 -4.42
N ALA A 215 -7.66 -2.91 -4.79
CA ALA A 215 -8.07 -3.24 -6.15
C ALA A 215 -7.73 -2.11 -7.14
N MET A 216 -8.00 -0.85 -6.76
CA MET A 216 -7.67 0.31 -7.59
C MET A 216 -6.16 0.46 -7.81
N GLY A 217 -5.35 0.26 -6.77
CA GLY A 217 -3.90 0.33 -6.93
C GLY A 217 -3.37 -0.81 -7.80
N SER A 218 -3.93 -2.02 -7.70
CA SER A 218 -3.56 -3.13 -8.57
C SER A 218 -3.89 -2.84 -10.04
N ALA A 219 -5.07 -2.28 -10.28
CA ALA A 219 -5.48 -1.87 -11.63
C ALA A 219 -4.55 -0.78 -12.20
N ALA A 220 -4.17 0.20 -11.38
CA ALA A 220 -3.25 1.26 -11.76
C ALA A 220 -1.86 0.71 -12.14
N ILE A 221 -1.32 -0.24 -11.38
CA ILE A 221 -0.04 -0.90 -11.70
C ILE A 221 -0.11 -1.62 -13.04
N CYS A 222 -1.20 -2.36 -13.28
CA CYS A 222 -1.40 -3.03 -14.57
C CYS A 222 -1.52 -2.02 -15.72
N TRP A 223 -2.22 -0.90 -15.49
CA TRP A 223 -2.39 0.17 -16.49
C TRP A 223 -1.06 0.80 -16.87
N GLU A 224 -0.25 1.23 -15.90
CA GLU A 224 1.08 1.83 -16.17
C GLU A 224 1.99 0.88 -16.95
N ARG A 225 1.89 -0.43 -16.66
CA ARG A 225 2.68 -1.41 -17.40
C ARG A 225 2.24 -1.51 -18.86
N LEU A 226 0.93 -1.47 -19.13
CA LEU A 226 0.41 -1.46 -20.49
C LEU A 226 0.90 -0.22 -21.25
N GLU A 227 0.81 0.96 -20.65
CA GLU A 227 1.32 2.20 -21.24
C GLU A 227 2.83 2.13 -21.52
N TRP A 228 3.61 1.56 -20.59
CA TRP A 228 5.04 1.36 -20.79
C TRP A 228 5.33 0.43 -21.97
N TYR A 229 4.60 -0.67 -22.12
CA TYR A 229 4.76 -1.56 -23.27
C TYR A 229 4.36 -0.88 -24.58
N GLU A 230 3.24 -0.17 -24.63
CA GLU A 230 2.82 0.56 -25.83
C GLU A 230 3.85 1.61 -26.24
N THR A 231 4.45 2.32 -25.28
CA THR A 231 5.43 3.39 -25.54
C THR A 231 6.84 2.86 -25.87
N THR A 232 7.27 1.74 -25.28
CA THR A 232 8.62 1.17 -25.50
C THR A 232 8.67 0.08 -26.56
N GLN A 233 7.64 -0.77 -26.68
CA GLN A 233 7.56 -1.80 -27.74
C GLN A 233 6.84 -1.29 -29.00
N GLY A 234 5.97 -0.28 -28.91
CA GLY A 234 5.40 0.41 -30.08
C GLY A 234 6.41 1.22 -30.91
N ARG A 235 7.66 1.37 -30.42
CA ARG A 235 8.81 1.85 -31.22
C ARG A 235 9.57 0.74 -31.96
N LEU A 236 9.28 -0.53 -31.68
CA LEU A 236 9.96 -1.69 -32.29
C LEU A 236 9.12 -2.41 -33.35
N GLU A 237 7.87 -2.01 -33.60
CA GLU A 237 7.05 -2.52 -34.70
C GLU A 237 6.51 -1.40 -35.61
N LEU A 238 7.42 -0.54 -36.10
CA LEU A 238 7.22 0.24 -37.32
C LEU A 238 8.56 0.39 -38.07
N ARG A 239 9.11 -0.73 -38.55
CA ARG A 239 10.00 -0.80 -39.71
C ARG A 239 9.84 -2.11 -40.45
#